data_AF-A0A2V6SJD3-F1
#
_entry.id   AF-A0A2V6SJD3-F1
#
_cell.length_a   1.000
_cell.length_b   1.000
_cell.length_c   1.000
_cell.angle_alpha   90.00
_cell.angle_beta   90.00
_cell.angle_gamma   90.00
#
_symmetry.space_group_name_H-M   'P 1'
#
loop_
_entity.id
_entity.type
_entity.pdbx_description
1 polymer ?
#
loop_
_entity_poly.entity_id
_entity_poly.type
_entity_poly.pdbx_seq_one_letter_code
_entity_poly.pdbx_strand_id
1 'polypeptide(L)'
;MACAPSRWRAATWRLTCSSSSGTSTPPRASRRSRMPRRRRRGATKVGVSGSMSRSYMRERFCRPSSSTSSKPSVVSMAVTAPFCSSTALVAMVVPWMKRSTVEAGAPACASSCRTATIKRIADAILGAFVRALPQRMPAASSGTLLVMALGGRDPATGDTFVASELAAGGMGARPRKDGIDAIETDVSNCMNIPVESVEMGFPVRIPRAGLWADSGGAGQFRGGLGLVKVFEATGADIMISHRGERFASAPWGLHGGLPGRSARAFILRRDGRREELPSKQMIELHPGDQLWEYIAGGAGYGDPLERDPAQVLADVLDGKVSHESARETYGVVLVSEGHAVDELGTKEYREAIRRRRGPITWTFDRGVDGRR
;
A
#
# COMPACT_ATOMS: atom_id res chain seq x y z
N MET A 1 33.77 19.15 -3.59
CA MET A 1 34.56 17.94 -3.91
C MET A 1 33.64 16.91 -4.54
N ALA A 2 33.73 16.75 -5.87
CA ALA A 2 32.95 15.79 -6.62
C ALA A 2 33.61 14.40 -6.52
N CYS A 3 32.95 13.45 -5.89
CA CYS A 3 33.39 12.05 -5.88
C CYS A 3 32.65 11.31 -7.01
N ALA A 4 33.41 10.81 -7.99
CA ALA A 4 32.90 10.05 -9.13
C ALA A 4 32.21 8.73 -8.68
N PRO A 5 31.18 8.24 -9.41
CA PRO A 5 30.52 6.99 -9.07
C PRO A 5 31.39 5.79 -9.40
N SER A 6 31.78 5.02 -8.38
CA SER A 6 32.44 3.73 -8.52
C SER A 6 31.55 2.74 -9.28
N ARG A 7 32.15 1.97 -10.19
CA ARG A 7 31.51 0.96 -11.04
C ARG A 7 30.66 -0.04 -10.23
N TRP A 8 29.35 -0.05 -10.47
CA TRP A 8 28.42 -1.03 -9.92
C TRP A 8 28.60 -2.38 -10.61
N ARG A 9 28.68 -3.47 -9.84
CA ARG A 9 28.57 -4.83 -10.38
C ARG A 9 27.11 -5.09 -10.73
N ALA A 10 26.83 -5.31 -12.01
CA ALA A 10 25.51 -5.77 -12.44
C ALA A 10 25.27 -7.17 -11.88
N ALA A 11 24.28 -7.30 -10.99
CA ALA A 11 23.80 -8.58 -10.51
C ALA A 11 22.28 -8.64 -10.70
N THR A 12 21.82 -9.76 -11.25
CA THR A 12 20.40 -10.01 -11.52
C THR A 12 19.76 -10.59 -10.26
N TRP A 13 18.73 -9.93 -9.74
CA TRP A 13 18.06 -10.35 -8.51
C TRP A 13 16.57 -10.61 -8.74
N ARG A 14 16.04 -11.65 -8.12
CA ARG A 14 14.59 -11.95 -8.12
C ARG A 14 14.01 -11.58 -6.76
N LEU A 15 13.04 -10.66 -6.75
CA LEU A 15 12.12 -10.45 -5.65
C LEU A 15 10.72 -10.84 -6.13
N THR A 16 10.03 -11.64 -5.33
CA THR A 16 8.63 -12.03 -5.53
C THR A 16 7.73 -11.10 -4.72
N CYS A 17 6.71 -10.53 -5.38
CA CYS A 17 5.63 -9.81 -4.72
C CYS A 17 4.35 -10.62 -4.91
N SER A 18 3.69 -10.95 -3.79
CA SER A 18 2.38 -11.59 -3.78
C SER A 18 1.29 -10.52 -3.66
N SER A 19 0.34 -10.53 -4.60
CA SER A 19 -0.94 -9.83 -4.46
C SER A 19 -1.97 -10.78 -3.84
N SER A 20 -2.90 -10.26 -3.03
CA SER A 20 -3.96 -11.10 -2.46
C SER A 20 -4.94 -11.55 -3.55
N SER A 21 -5.08 -12.89 -3.65
CA SER A 21 -6.03 -13.69 -4.45
C SER A 21 -6.83 -12.95 -5.54
N GLY A 22 -6.30 -13.01 -6.75
CA GLY A 22 -7.03 -12.91 -8.02
C GLY A 22 -6.46 -13.99 -8.95
N THR A 23 -7.24 -14.48 -9.91
CA THR A 23 -6.88 -15.59 -10.81
C THR A 23 -5.44 -15.47 -11.31
N SER A 24 -4.59 -16.41 -10.90
CA SER A 24 -3.18 -16.45 -11.26
C SER A 24 -3.04 -16.92 -12.71
N THR A 25 -2.65 -16.03 -13.62
CA THR A 25 -2.13 -16.47 -14.92
C THR A 25 -0.62 -16.67 -14.77
N PRO A 26 -0.10 -17.92 -14.76
CA PRO A 26 1.33 -18.14 -14.61
C PRO A 26 2.08 -17.62 -15.86
N PRO A 27 3.24 -16.96 -15.72
CA PRO A 27 4.07 -16.61 -16.86
C PRO A 27 4.67 -17.90 -17.45
N ARG A 28 4.13 -18.38 -18.57
CA ARG A 28 4.77 -19.43 -19.37
C ARG A 28 6.05 -18.88 -19.99
N ALA A 29 7.19 -19.22 -19.39
CA ALA A 29 8.51 -18.98 -19.96
C ALA A 29 8.87 -20.11 -20.94
N SER A 30 8.59 -19.95 -22.23
CA SER A 30 9.33 -20.66 -23.27
C SER A 30 9.16 -19.98 -24.64
N ARG A 31 10.19 -19.27 -25.09
CA ARG A 31 10.79 -19.38 -26.43
C ARG A 31 11.83 -18.27 -26.62
N ARG A 32 13.08 -18.67 -26.82
CA ARG A 32 14.17 -17.81 -27.30
C ARG A 32 13.76 -17.22 -28.64
N SER A 33 13.56 -15.90 -28.74
CA SER A 33 13.49 -15.22 -30.03
C SER A 33 14.81 -14.52 -30.32
N ARG A 34 15.56 -15.04 -31.29
CA ARG A 34 16.68 -14.35 -31.95
C ARG A 34 16.14 -13.05 -32.57
N MET A 35 16.76 -11.91 -32.25
CA MET A 35 16.51 -10.65 -32.98
C MET A 35 17.24 -10.69 -34.34
N PRO A 36 16.58 -10.38 -35.47
CA PRO A 36 17.27 -9.97 -36.67
C PRO A 36 17.54 -8.45 -36.62
N ARG A 37 18.81 -8.06 -36.83
CA ARG A 37 19.21 -6.68 -37.11
C ARG A 37 18.64 -6.27 -38.47
N ARG A 38 17.85 -5.19 -38.55
CA ARG A 38 17.50 -4.54 -39.83
C ARG A 38 18.03 -3.11 -39.84
N ARG A 39 18.80 -2.79 -40.89
CA ARG A 39 19.43 -1.50 -41.19
C ARG A 39 18.39 -0.43 -41.58
N ARG A 40 18.67 0.83 -41.21
CA ARG A 40 17.98 2.06 -41.65
C ARG A 40 18.06 2.27 -43.16
N ARG A 41 16.96 2.73 -43.77
CA ARG A 41 16.94 3.65 -44.95
C ARG A 41 15.62 4.42 -45.03
N GLY A 42 15.73 5.72 -45.34
CA GLY A 42 14.87 6.45 -46.29
C GLY A 42 13.52 6.99 -45.80
N ALA A 43 13.34 8.32 -45.96
CA ALA A 43 12.10 9.06 -45.75
C ALA A 43 11.30 9.21 -47.07
N THR A 44 9.97 9.29 -46.98
CA THR A 44 9.13 10.05 -47.93
C THR A 44 7.75 10.40 -47.34
N LYS A 45 7.29 11.64 -47.58
CA LYS A 45 5.94 12.19 -47.36
C LYS A 45 4.96 11.68 -48.43
N VAL A 46 3.67 11.53 -48.08
CA VAL A 46 2.52 11.87 -48.94
C VAL A 46 1.33 12.25 -48.03
N GLY A 47 0.66 13.38 -48.31
CA GLY A 47 -0.66 13.73 -47.75
C GLY A 47 -1.75 13.58 -48.80
N VAL A 48 -3.03 13.76 -48.42
CA VAL A 48 -4.14 14.34 -49.22
C VAL A 48 -5.42 14.37 -48.36
N SER A 49 -6.23 15.37 -48.71
CA SER A 49 -7.52 15.88 -48.24
C SER A 49 -8.74 14.93 -48.35
N GLY A 50 -9.88 15.32 -47.74
CA GLY A 50 -11.21 14.93 -48.23
C GLY A 50 -12.36 14.83 -47.20
N SER A 51 -13.32 15.76 -47.30
CA SER A 51 -14.74 15.74 -46.89
C SER A 51 -15.13 15.60 -45.40
N MET A 52 -15.58 16.71 -44.82
CA MET A 52 -16.45 16.75 -43.62
C MET A 52 -17.92 16.68 -44.04
N SER A 53 -18.58 15.56 -43.75
CA SER A 53 -20.05 15.47 -43.73
C SER A 53 -20.51 14.51 -42.63
N ARG A 54 -21.06 15.11 -41.56
CA ARG A 54 -22.04 14.60 -40.58
C ARG A 54 -22.11 13.07 -40.31
N SER A 55 -21.58 12.64 -39.16
CA SER A 55 -22.29 11.72 -38.25
C SER A 55 -21.85 11.95 -36.80
N TYR A 56 -22.39 13.01 -36.20
CA TYR A 56 -22.13 13.40 -34.83
C TYR A 56 -23.01 12.55 -33.89
N MET A 57 -22.71 11.25 -33.67
CA MET A 57 -23.17 10.48 -32.49
C MET A 57 -22.81 8.97 -32.35
N ARG A 58 -21.84 8.37 -33.08
CA ARG A 58 -21.66 6.88 -32.98
C ARG A 58 -20.29 6.26 -32.69
N GLU A 59 -19.23 7.03 -32.45
CA GLU A 59 -17.92 6.42 -32.14
C GLU A 59 -17.19 7.13 -30.99
N ARG A 60 -17.41 6.66 -29.74
CA ARG A 60 -16.41 6.84 -28.67
C ARG A 60 -15.59 5.56 -28.54
N PHE A 61 -14.80 5.28 -29.57
CA PHE A 61 -13.71 4.31 -29.44
C PHE A 61 -12.53 4.95 -28.70
N CYS A 62 -12.01 4.20 -27.74
CA CYS A 62 -10.84 4.47 -26.91
C CYS A 62 -9.74 5.22 -27.65
N ARG A 63 -9.37 6.41 -27.16
CA ARG A 63 -8.07 6.99 -27.50
C ARG A 63 -7.00 6.28 -26.68
N PRO A 64 -6.05 5.54 -27.29
CA PRO A 64 -4.87 5.11 -26.57
C PRO A 64 -4.07 6.34 -26.12
N SER A 65 -3.50 6.29 -24.91
CA SER A 65 -2.52 7.27 -24.47
C SER A 65 -1.42 7.41 -25.53
N SER A 66 -1.14 8.64 -25.93
CA SER A 66 -0.19 9.01 -26.98
C SER A 66 1.08 8.14 -26.99
N SER A 67 1.36 7.51 -28.12
CA SER A 67 2.63 6.83 -28.44
C SER A 67 3.82 7.80 -28.61
N THR A 68 3.60 9.09 -28.35
CA THR A 68 4.56 10.19 -28.47
C THR A 68 4.63 10.99 -27.17
N SER A 69 5.00 10.35 -26.05
CA SER A 69 5.59 11.10 -24.93
C SER A 69 7.10 11.19 -25.14
N SER A 70 7.51 12.14 -25.97
CA SER A 70 8.90 12.55 -26.16
C SER A 70 9.36 13.44 -24.99
N LYS A 71 9.50 12.87 -23.79
CA LYS A 71 10.23 13.52 -22.69
C LYS A 71 11.08 12.51 -21.89
N PRO A 72 12.39 12.40 -22.17
CA PRO A 72 13.32 11.64 -21.33
C PRO A 72 13.58 12.29 -19.95
N SER A 73 13.00 13.46 -19.65
CA SER A 73 13.21 14.17 -18.39
C SER A 73 12.66 13.44 -17.16
N VAL A 74 11.54 12.71 -17.30
CA VAL A 74 10.87 12.06 -16.16
C VAL A 74 11.63 10.81 -15.68
N VAL A 75 12.22 10.05 -16.61
CA VAL A 75 13.10 8.92 -16.29
C VAL A 75 14.41 9.41 -15.67
N SER A 76 14.95 10.54 -16.15
CA SER A 76 16.14 11.16 -15.56
C SER A 76 15.90 11.58 -14.10
N MET A 77 14.71 12.10 -13.79
CA MET A 77 14.31 12.45 -12.42
C MET A 77 14.26 11.23 -11.49
N ALA A 78 13.80 10.06 -11.96
CA ALA A 78 13.78 8.82 -11.19
C ALA A 78 15.19 8.26 -10.88
N VAL A 79 16.16 8.50 -11.77
CA VAL A 79 17.57 8.11 -11.57
C VAL A 79 18.34 9.11 -10.72
N THR A 80 17.96 10.40 -10.74
CA THR A 80 18.63 11.48 -10.00
C THR A 80 18.02 11.79 -8.63
N ALA A 81 16.73 11.52 -8.40
CA ALA A 81 16.06 11.65 -7.10
C ALA A 81 16.74 10.91 -5.93
N PRO A 82 17.32 9.69 -6.09
CA PRO A 82 18.12 9.04 -5.06
C PRO A 82 19.33 9.87 -4.59
N PHE A 83 19.83 10.78 -5.43
CA PHE A 83 21.04 11.56 -5.19
C PHE A 83 20.77 12.94 -4.59
N CYS A 84 19.60 13.54 -4.82
CA CYS A 84 19.28 14.89 -4.34
C CYS A 84 18.38 14.93 -3.11
N SER A 85 17.59 13.88 -2.83
CA SER A 85 16.68 13.84 -1.68
C SER A 85 17.17 12.88 -0.59
N SER A 86 17.30 13.39 0.64
CA SER A 86 17.58 12.59 1.83
C SER A 86 16.33 11.88 2.39
N THR A 87 15.16 12.08 1.76
CA THR A 87 13.86 11.77 2.39
C THR A 87 12.84 11.06 1.49
N ALA A 88 12.98 11.09 0.16
CA ALA A 88 11.98 10.48 -0.73
C ALA A 88 12.61 9.84 -1.98
N LEU A 89 12.47 8.52 -2.09
CA LEU A 89 12.62 7.79 -3.35
C LEU A 89 11.23 7.70 -3.99
N VAL A 90 11.04 8.40 -5.11
CA VAL A 90 9.82 8.28 -5.91
C VAL A 90 10.08 7.23 -6.98
N ALA A 91 9.58 6.02 -6.78
CA ALA A 91 9.57 4.99 -7.81
C ALA A 91 8.41 5.27 -8.78
N MET A 92 8.68 5.86 -9.95
CA MET A 92 7.65 6.00 -10.98
C MET A 92 7.52 4.69 -11.75
N VAL A 93 6.43 3.96 -11.51
CA VAL A 93 6.10 2.73 -12.23
C VAL A 93 5.14 3.06 -13.37
N VAL A 94 5.57 2.85 -14.61
CA VAL A 94 4.69 2.90 -15.80
C VAL A 94 4.38 1.46 -16.21
N PRO A 95 3.22 0.90 -15.82
CA PRO A 95 2.84 -0.43 -16.28
C PRO A 95 2.52 -0.37 -17.78
N TRP A 96 3.36 -1.01 -18.59
CA TRP A 96 3.08 -1.19 -20.02
C TRP A 96 2.40 -2.55 -20.21
N MET A 97 1.09 -2.55 -20.47
CA MET A 97 0.43 -3.74 -20.98
C MET A 97 0.83 -3.90 -22.44
N LYS A 98 1.73 -4.84 -22.74
CA LYS A 98 1.87 -5.31 -24.12
C LYS A 98 0.53 -5.90 -24.55
N ARG A 99 0.15 -5.62 -25.81
CA ARG A 99 -0.96 -6.26 -26.52
C ARG A 99 -0.95 -7.76 -26.19
N SER A 100 -2.12 -8.31 -25.81
CA SER A 100 -2.31 -9.75 -25.60
C SER A 100 -1.63 -10.52 -26.72
N THR A 101 -0.75 -11.48 -26.37
CA THR A 101 -0.01 -12.33 -27.32
C THR A 101 -0.89 -13.41 -27.95
N VAL A 102 -2.21 -13.30 -27.82
CA VAL A 102 -3.14 -14.14 -28.58
C VAL A 102 -3.54 -13.33 -29.81
N GLU A 103 -3.19 -13.83 -31.00
CA GLU A 103 -3.74 -13.35 -32.27
C GLU A 103 -5.26 -13.15 -32.09
N ALA A 104 -5.74 -11.91 -32.32
CA ALA A 104 -7.12 -11.47 -32.10
C ALA A 104 -7.63 -11.27 -30.65
N GLY A 105 -6.74 -11.09 -29.66
CA GLY A 105 -7.18 -10.68 -28.31
C GLY A 105 -7.74 -9.26 -28.27
N ALA A 106 -9.00 -9.09 -27.85
CA ALA A 106 -9.60 -7.80 -27.52
C ALA A 106 -8.65 -6.93 -26.68
N PRO A 107 -8.68 -5.58 -26.80
CA PRO A 107 -7.85 -4.72 -25.97
C PRO A 107 -8.05 -5.11 -24.51
N ALA A 108 -6.94 -5.28 -23.77
CA ALA A 108 -7.00 -5.63 -22.35
C ALA A 108 -7.99 -4.68 -21.66
N CYS A 109 -8.95 -5.25 -20.93
CA CYS A 109 -9.98 -4.46 -20.25
C CYS A 109 -9.28 -3.38 -19.42
N ALA A 110 -9.66 -2.12 -19.64
CA ALA A 110 -9.15 -1.01 -18.87
C ALA A 110 -9.66 -1.14 -17.42
N SER A 111 -8.94 -1.90 -16.60
CA SER A 111 -9.30 -2.09 -15.21
C SER A 111 -8.97 -0.82 -14.41
N SER A 112 -9.92 -0.41 -13.57
CA SER A 112 -9.79 0.71 -12.64
C SER A 112 -8.92 0.38 -11.42
N CYS A 113 -8.27 -0.80 -11.36
CA CYS A 113 -7.48 -1.28 -10.22
C CYS A 113 -5.95 -1.20 -10.43
N ARG A 114 -5.45 -0.21 -11.18
CA ARG A 114 -3.99 -0.10 -11.46
C ARG A 114 -3.17 0.31 -10.24
N THR A 115 -3.76 1.03 -9.30
CA THR A 115 -3.05 1.58 -8.12
C THR A 115 -2.44 0.47 -7.26
N ALA A 116 -3.20 -0.59 -6.99
CA ALA A 116 -2.73 -1.76 -6.25
C ALA A 116 -1.46 -2.36 -6.89
N THR A 117 -1.50 -2.61 -8.20
CA THR A 117 -0.37 -3.18 -8.94
C THR A 117 0.85 -2.27 -8.92
N ILE A 118 0.68 -0.97 -9.15
CA ILE A 118 1.79 0.00 -9.17
C ILE A 118 2.43 0.08 -7.78
N LYS A 119 1.65 0.13 -6.69
CA LYS A 119 2.19 0.12 -5.32
C LYS A 119 2.96 -1.18 -5.00
N ARG A 120 2.48 -2.34 -5.45
CA ARG A 120 3.23 -3.61 -5.29
C ARG A 120 4.55 -3.62 -6.04
N ILE A 121 4.59 -3.06 -7.25
CA ILE A 121 5.84 -2.93 -8.00
C ILE A 121 6.80 -1.95 -7.30
N ALA A 122 6.28 -0.84 -6.77
CA ALA A 122 7.09 0.11 -6.01
C ALA A 122 7.71 -0.56 -4.77
N ASP A 123 6.93 -1.32 -3.99
CA ASP A 123 7.44 -2.10 -2.85
C ASP A 123 8.55 -3.08 -3.27
N ALA A 124 8.41 -3.74 -4.41
CA ALA A 124 9.43 -4.66 -4.95
C ALA A 124 10.75 -3.94 -5.26
N ILE A 125 10.64 -2.76 -5.88
CA ILE A 125 11.78 -1.91 -6.25
C ILE A 125 12.47 -1.39 -4.99
N LEU A 126 11.71 -0.91 -4.01
CA LEU A 126 12.24 -0.47 -2.71
C LEU A 126 12.95 -1.62 -1.99
N GLY A 127 12.37 -2.81 -1.98
CA GLY A 127 13.00 -4.02 -1.45
C GLY A 127 14.30 -4.40 -2.15
N ALA A 128 14.42 -4.16 -3.47
CA ALA A 128 15.68 -4.34 -4.19
C ALA A 128 16.74 -3.31 -3.76
N PHE A 129 16.33 -2.05 -3.55
CA PHE A 129 17.23 -0.99 -3.11
C PHE A 129 17.74 -1.18 -1.68
N VAL A 130 17.02 -1.88 -0.81
CA VAL A 130 17.52 -2.20 0.55
C VAL A 130 18.87 -2.90 0.48
N ARG A 131 19.09 -3.77 -0.52
CA ARG A 131 20.38 -4.47 -0.69
C ARG A 131 21.48 -3.57 -1.26
N ALA A 132 21.10 -2.54 -2.02
CA ALA A 132 22.05 -1.61 -2.65
C ALA A 132 22.42 -0.43 -1.73
N LEU A 133 21.47 0.04 -0.91
CA LEU A 133 21.56 1.23 -0.07
C LEU A 133 20.91 0.98 1.31
N PRO A 134 21.39 -0.01 2.10
CA PRO A 134 20.71 -0.48 3.31
C PRO A 134 20.48 0.62 4.35
N GLN A 135 21.44 1.53 4.52
CA GLN A 135 21.38 2.62 5.50
C GLN A 135 20.44 3.76 5.11
N ARG A 136 19.87 3.75 3.90
CA ARG A 136 19.00 4.82 3.40
C ARG A 136 17.56 4.36 3.17
N MET A 137 17.32 3.06 3.05
CA MET A 137 16.00 2.56 2.67
C MET A 137 15.07 2.46 3.89
N PRO A 138 13.83 2.93 3.76
CA PRO A 138 12.81 2.66 4.77
C PRO A 138 12.38 1.19 4.74
N ALA A 139 11.75 0.74 5.81
CA ALA A 139 10.96 -0.49 5.83
C ALA A 139 9.76 -0.38 4.88
N ALA A 140 9.05 -1.48 4.62
CA ALA A 140 7.89 -1.44 3.75
C ALA A 140 6.81 -0.50 4.31
N SER A 141 6.27 0.37 3.45
CA SER A 141 4.98 1.00 3.71
C SER A 141 3.86 -0.02 3.55
N SER A 142 2.66 0.36 3.99
CA SER A 142 1.44 -0.41 3.73
C SER A 142 1.32 -0.78 2.24
N GLY A 143 1.75 0.12 1.35
CA GLY A 143 1.70 -0.02 -0.10
C GLY A 143 0.28 -0.33 -0.59
N THR A 144 -0.73 0.02 0.18
CA THR A 144 -2.14 -0.10 -0.20
C THR A 144 -2.72 1.29 -0.28
N LEU A 145 -3.76 1.43 -1.10
CA LEU A 145 -4.74 2.49 -1.01
C LEU A 145 -6.06 1.74 -1.08
N LEU A 146 -6.84 1.76 0.00
CA LEU A 146 -8.18 1.19 -0.05
C LEU A 146 -9.00 2.05 -1.00
N VAL A 147 -9.56 1.42 -2.02
CA VAL A 147 -10.46 2.07 -2.97
C VAL A 147 -11.79 1.34 -2.91
N MET A 148 -12.84 2.03 -2.49
CA MET A 148 -14.19 1.50 -2.53
C MET A 148 -15.08 2.40 -3.38
N ALA A 149 -15.98 1.78 -4.12
CA ALA A 149 -17.09 2.49 -4.74
C ALA A 149 -18.38 1.99 -4.09
N LEU A 150 -19.17 2.90 -3.55
CA LEU A 150 -20.47 2.62 -2.94
C LEU A 150 -21.53 3.13 -3.91
N GLY A 151 -22.56 2.33 -4.16
CA GLY A 151 -23.65 2.72 -5.04
C GLY A 151 -24.97 2.18 -4.55
N GLY A 152 -26.04 2.92 -4.85
CA GLY A 152 -27.39 2.57 -4.44
C GLY A 152 -28.38 3.60 -4.96
N ARG A 153 -29.59 3.56 -4.40
CA ARG A 153 -30.63 4.57 -4.63
C ARG A 153 -30.87 5.33 -3.34
N ASP A 154 -30.81 6.66 -3.42
CA ASP A 154 -31.10 7.53 -2.28
C ASP A 154 -32.61 7.47 -1.98
N PRO A 155 -33.02 7.11 -0.75
CA PRO A 155 -34.43 7.01 -0.38
C PRO A 155 -35.13 8.37 -0.31
N ALA A 156 -34.39 9.47 -0.10
CA ALA A 156 -34.96 10.82 0.01
C ALA A 156 -35.29 11.43 -1.35
N THR A 157 -34.42 11.22 -2.35
CA THR A 157 -34.57 11.81 -3.69
C THR A 157 -35.09 10.80 -4.73
N GLY A 158 -34.87 9.51 -4.50
CA GLY A 158 -35.13 8.45 -5.47
C GLY A 158 -34.04 8.32 -6.53
N ASP A 159 -32.98 9.14 -6.52
CA ASP A 159 -31.91 9.12 -7.51
C ASP A 159 -30.87 8.04 -7.23
N THR A 160 -30.17 7.60 -8.28
CA THR A 160 -29.01 6.72 -8.12
C THR A 160 -27.80 7.52 -7.65
N PHE A 161 -27.09 7.04 -6.64
CA PHE A 161 -25.84 7.65 -6.18
C PHE A 161 -24.65 6.72 -6.41
N VAL A 162 -23.48 7.34 -6.57
CA VAL A 162 -22.19 6.65 -6.53
C VAL A 162 -21.21 7.51 -5.71
N ALA A 163 -20.70 6.93 -4.63
CA ALA A 163 -19.64 7.51 -3.82
C ALA A 163 -18.34 6.74 -4.05
N SER A 164 -17.21 7.41 -3.92
CA SER A 164 -15.88 6.77 -3.88
C SER A 164 -15.23 7.08 -2.55
N GLU A 165 -14.68 6.05 -1.92
CA GLU A 165 -13.93 6.16 -0.69
C GLU A 165 -12.48 5.78 -0.94
N LEU A 166 -11.58 6.59 -0.39
CA LEU A 166 -10.13 6.43 -0.49
C LEU A 166 -9.54 6.52 0.91
N ALA A 167 -8.83 5.48 1.32
CA ALA A 167 -8.22 5.46 2.65
C ALA A 167 -6.79 4.92 2.64
N ALA A 168 -5.91 5.69 3.27
CA ALA A 168 -4.48 5.45 3.33
C ALA A 168 -4.10 4.49 4.47
N GLY A 169 -3.00 3.78 4.30
CA GLY A 169 -2.40 2.98 5.37
C GLY A 169 -1.27 3.71 6.09
N GLY A 170 -0.40 2.95 6.75
CA GLY A 170 0.80 3.50 7.39
C GLY A 170 2.03 3.54 6.48
N MET A 171 2.92 4.51 6.71
CA MET A 171 4.24 4.57 6.08
C MET A 171 5.25 3.67 6.80
N GLY A 172 6.16 3.04 6.08
CA GLY A 172 7.25 2.26 6.68
C GLY A 172 8.22 3.12 7.50
N ALA A 173 8.75 2.57 8.59
CA ALA A 173 9.74 3.25 9.41
C ALA A 173 11.01 3.56 8.61
N ARG A 174 11.62 4.72 8.89
CA ARG A 174 12.87 5.15 8.27
C ARG A 174 14.05 4.73 9.14
N PRO A 175 15.27 4.67 8.60
CA PRO A 175 16.47 4.30 9.37
C PRO A 175 16.78 5.17 10.60
N ARG A 176 16.08 6.30 10.75
CA ARG A 176 16.35 7.33 11.77
C ARG A 176 15.08 8.00 12.32
N LYS A 177 13.89 7.54 11.94
CA LYS A 177 12.62 8.14 12.35
C LYS A 177 11.44 7.21 12.07
N ASP A 178 10.44 7.25 12.93
CA ASP A 178 9.18 6.53 12.75
C ASP A 178 8.52 6.84 11.41
N GLY A 179 7.70 5.90 10.95
CA GLY A 179 6.78 6.10 9.84
C GLY A 179 5.68 7.08 10.23
N ILE A 180 5.10 7.73 9.23
CA ILE A 180 3.96 8.61 9.43
C ILE A 180 2.69 7.75 9.43
N ASP A 181 1.83 7.99 10.41
CA ASP A 181 0.55 7.30 10.57
C ASP A 181 -0.44 7.76 9.50
N ALA A 182 -1.25 6.83 8.94
CA ALA A 182 -2.35 7.12 8.02
C ALA A 182 -2.01 8.06 6.84
N ILE A 183 -0.90 7.83 6.14
CA ILE A 183 -0.44 8.64 5.01
C ILE A 183 -0.31 7.84 3.72
N GLU A 184 -0.64 8.47 2.60
CA GLU A 184 -0.35 7.91 1.28
C GLU A 184 1.15 7.91 0.99
N THR A 185 1.65 6.77 0.49
CA THR A 185 3.07 6.56 0.18
C THR A 185 3.31 6.17 -1.27
N ASP A 186 4.58 6.28 -1.66
CA ASP A 186 5.19 5.76 -2.89
C ASP A 186 4.77 6.49 -4.17
N VAL A 187 3.56 6.19 -4.66
CA VAL A 187 3.11 6.48 -6.04
C VAL A 187 1.80 7.26 -6.10
N SER A 188 1.16 7.51 -4.96
CA SER A 188 -0.09 8.26 -4.85
C SER A 188 0.01 9.36 -3.80
N ASN A 189 -0.83 10.37 -3.97
CA ASN A 189 -1.01 11.46 -3.02
C ASN A 189 -2.50 11.79 -3.00
N CYS A 190 -3.17 11.42 -1.91
CA CYS A 190 -4.60 11.63 -1.72
C CYS A 190 -4.84 12.13 -0.29
N MET A 191 -5.78 13.05 -0.14
CA MET A 191 -6.27 13.48 1.17
C MET A 191 -7.41 12.55 1.61
N ASN A 192 -7.68 12.50 2.92
CA ASN A 192 -8.87 11.80 3.39
C ASN A 192 -10.14 12.53 2.92
N ILE A 193 -11.24 11.80 2.85
CA ILE A 193 -12.56 12.39 2.63
C ILE A 193 -13.15 12.68 4.02
N PRO A 194 -13.55 13.93 4.33
CA PRO A 194 -14.19 14.27 5.59
C PRO A 194 -15.43 13.41 5.83
N VAL A 195 -15.62 12.96 7.07
CA VAL A 195 -16.74 12.08 7.43
C VAL A 195 -18.07 12.77 7.13
N GLU A 196 -18.19 14.04 7.52
CA GLU A 196 -19.37 14.86 7.32
C GLU A 196 -19.73 14.96 5.84
N SER A 197 -18.74 15.05 4.96
CA SER A 197 -18.98 15.12 3.51
C SER A 197 -19.58 13.82 2.95
N VAL A 198 -19.21 12.67 3.51
CA VAL A 198 -19.78 11.38 3.09
C VAL A 198 -21.19 11.23 3.65
N GLU A 199 -21.38 11.53 4.94
CA GLU A 199 -22.69 11.37 5.61
C GLU A 199 -23.76 12.35 5.11
N MET A 200 -23.37 13.56 4.69
CA MET A 200 -24.29 14.51 4.06
C MET A 200 -24.69 14.11 2.63
N GLY A 201 -23.79 13.43 1.92
CA GLY A 201 -23.97 13.14 0.49
C GLY A 201 -24.65 11.81 0.19
N PHE A 202 -24.61 10.84 1.13
CA PHE A 202 -24.98 9.45 0.86
C PHE A 202 -25.68 8.83 2.07
N PRO A 203 -26.54 7.81 1.89
CA PRO A 203 -27.24 7.10 2.97
C PRO A 203 -26.32 6.14 3.75
N VAL A 204 -25.16 6.65 4.18
CA VAL A 204 -24.11 5.95 4.93
C VAL A 204 -23.77 6.78 6.14
N ARG A 205 -23.55 6.10 7.28
CA ARG A 205 -22.95 6.70 8.47
C ARG A 205 -21.57 6.10 8.72
N ILE A 206 -20.64 6.88 9.25
CA ILE A 206 -19.30 6.46 9.61
C ILE A 206 -19.16 6.54 11.14
N PRO A 207 -19.61 5.52 11.89
CA PRO A 207 -19.57 5.55 13.36
C PRO A 207 -18.13 5.53 13.92
N ARG A 208 -17.14 5.14 13.11
CA ARG A 208 -15.74 5.11 13.52
C ARG A 208 -14.81 5.44 12.36
N ALA A 209 -13.89 6.36 12.59
CA ALA A 209 -12.71 6.59 11.76
C ALA A 209 -11.55 6.95 12.68
N GLY A 210 -10.48 6.17 12.69
CA GLY A 210 -9.34 6.43 13.58
C GLY A 210 -8.14 5.55 13.29
N LEU A 211 -7.05 5.81 14.00
CA LEU A 211 -5.85 4.99 13.91
C LEU A 211 -6.12 3.58 14.47
N TRP A 212 -5.56 2.57 13.80
CA TRP A 212 -5.62 1.20 14.28
C TRP A 212 -4.43 0.95 15.22
N ALA A 213 -4.68 0.93 16.52
CA ALA A 213 -3.65 0.64 17.53
C ALA A 213 -2.94 -0.70 17.23
N ASP A 214 -1.62 -0.72 17.48
CA ASP A 214 -0.73 -1.87 17.22
C ASP A 214 -0.69 -2.34 15.75
N SER A 215 -1.15 -1.53 14.80
CA SER A 215 -1.10 -1.89 13.37
C SER A 215 0.25 -1.59 12.70
N GLY A 216 0.99 -0.63 13.24
CA GLY A 216 2.34 -0.30 12.79
C GLY A 216 3.33 -1.34 13.27
N GLY A 217 4.20 -1.81 12.39
CA GLY A 217 5.25 -2.77 12.73
C GLY A 217 6.20 -2.19 13.76
N ALA A 218 6.45 -2.96 14.82
CA ALA A 218 7.35 -2.53 15.88
C ALA A 218 8.80 -2.52 15.41
N GLY A 219 9.59 -1.61 15.94
CA GLY A 219 11.03 -1.53 15.69
C GLY A 219 11.64 -0.47 16.59
N GLN A 220 12.96 -0.28 16.51
CA GLN A 220 13.60 0.89 17.09
C GLN A 220 12.87 2.16 16.61
N PHE A 221 12.55 2.18 15.32
CA PHE A 221 11.61 3.10 14.72
C PHE A 221 10.33 2.35 14.31
N ARG A 222 9.19 2.85 14.76
CA ARG A 222 7.86 2.25 14.56
C ARG A 222 7.36 2.55 13.14
N GLY A 223 6.74 1.58 12.49
CA GLY A 223 5.98 1.81 11.27
C GLY A 223 4.71 2.63 11.56
N GLY A 224 4.31 3.49 10.63
CA GLY A 224 3.08 4.27 10.77
C GLY A 224 1.86 3.37 10.98
N LEU A 225 0.90 3.81 11.78
CA LEU A 225 -0.35 3.10 11.98
C LEU A 225 -1.21 3.15 10.71
N GLY A 226 -1.94 2.07 10.49
CA GLY A 226 -3.05 2.04 9.56
C GLY A 226 -4.31 2.67 10.16
N LEU A 227 -5.41 2.54 9.42
CA LEU A 227 -6.71 3.10 9.80
C LEU A 227 -7.72 1.98 10.07
N VAL A 228 -8.63 2.24 11.00
CA VAL A 228 -9.91 1.55 11.10
C VAL A 228 -11.02 2.52 10.71
N LYS A 229 -11.86 2.14 9.75
CA LYS A 229 -13.03 2.92 9.33
C LYS A 229 -14.23 2.00 9.21
N VAL A 230 -15.36 2.41 9.77
CA VAL A 230 -16.60 1.63 9.79
C VAL A 230 -17.65 2.38 8.98
N PHE A 231 -18.33 1.68 8.08
CA PHE A 231 -19.41 2.21 7.26
C PHE A 231 -20.70 1.48 7.61
N GLU A 232 -21.71 2.22 8.03
CA GLU A 232 -23.04 1.70 8.36
C GLU A 232 -24.03 2.14 7.29
N ALA A 233 -24.73 1.20 6.66
CA ALA A 233 -25.83 1.52 5.76
C ALA A 233 -27.03 1.98 6.60
N THR A 234 -27.63 3.13 6.29
CA THR A 234 -28.69 3.70 7.13
C THR A 234 -30.08 3.50 6.53
N GLY A 235 -30.36 4.14 5.39
CA GLY A 235 -31.70 4.22 4.81
C GLY A 235 -31.88 3.47 3.49
N ALA A 236 -30.82 2.85 2.96
CA ALA A 236 -30.86 2.14 1.67
C ALA A 236 -29.93 0.94 1.66
N ASP A 237 -30.22 0.00 0.76
CA ASP A 237 -29.29 -1.04 0.38
C ASP A 237 -28.12 -0.42 -0.41
N ILE A 238 -26.91 -0.85 -0.09
CA ILE A 238 -25.68 -0.29 -0.66
C ILE A 238 -24.84 -1.41 -1.25
N MET A 239 -24.60 -1.31 -2.55
CA MET A 239 -23.65 -2.14 -3.25
C MET A 239 -22.25 -1.52 -3.17
N ILE A 240 -21.28 -2.30 -2.70
CA ILE A 240 -19.90 -1.85 -2.50
C ILE A 240 -18.97 -2.69 -3.38
N SER A 241 -18.21 -2.03 -4.25
CA SER A 241 -17.05 -2.62 -4.91
C SER A 241 -15.84 -2.50 -3.99
N HIS A 242 -15.60 -3.53 -3.18
CA HIS A 242 -14.48 -3.57 -2.24
C HIS A 242 -13.18 -4.01 -2.91
N ARG A 243 -12.11 -3.24 -2.69
CA ARG A 243 -10.79 -3.45 -3.32
C ARG A 243 -9.68 -3.28 -2.31
N GLY A 244 -9.66 -4.16 -1.33
CA GLY A 244 -8.57 -4.33 -0.39
C GLY A 244 -7.31 -4.95 -1.01
N GLU A 245 -6.18 -4.60 -0.42
CA GLU A 245 -4.86 -5.18 -0.62
C GLU A 245 -4.24 -5.47 0.75
N ARG A 246 -3.15 -6.25 0.80
CA ARG A 246 -2.45 -6.62 2.05
C ARG A 246 -3.26 -7.51 3.01
N PHE A 247 -4.27 -8.24 2.52
CA PHE A 247 -4.98 -9.26 3.32
C PHE A 247 -4.16 -10.55 3.48
N ALA A 248 -3.38 -10.90 2.46
CA ALA A 248 -2.59 -12.12 2.41
C ALA A 248 -1.08 -11.88 2.57
N SER A 249 -0.65 -10.62 2.70
CA SER A 249 0.76 -10.28 2.81
C SER A 249 0.98 -9.05 3.69
N ALA A 250 1.82 -9.19 4.70
CA ALA A 250 2.21 -8.12 5.59
C ALA A 250 3.27 -7.21 4.92
N PRO A 251 3.26 -5.90 5.20
CA PRO A 251 4.40 -5.01 4.96
C PRO A 251 5.62 -5.55 5.69
N TRP A 252 6.73 -5.76 4.99
CA TRP A 252 7.92 -6.40 5.54
C TRP A 252 8.73 -5.45 6.42
N GLY A 253 9.11 -5.92 7.61
CA GLY A 253 10.01 -5.25 8.53
C GLY A 253 11.46 -5.31 8.06
N LEU A 254 12.29 -4.39 8.58
CA LEU A 254 13.65 -4.18 8.10
C LEU A 254 14.67 -4.09 9.25
N HIS A 255 15.81 -4.77 9.09
CA HIS A 255 16.95 -4.76 10.02
C HIS A 255 16.56 -5.07 11.47
N GLY A 256 15.70 -6.06 11.68
CA GLY A 256 15.17 -6.44 13.00
C GLY A 256 13.83 -5.84 13.37
N GLY A 257 13.33 -4.89 12.57
CA GLY A 257 11.97 -4.40 12.68
C GLY A 257 10.96 -5.47 12.27
N LEU A 258 9.80 -5.44 12.91
CA LEU A 258 8.71 -6.36 12.71
C LEU A 258 7.79 -5.90 11.56
N PRO A 259 7.08 -6.84 10.92
CA PRO A 259 6.10 -6.54 9.89
C PRO A 259 4.96 -5.64 10.41
N GLY A 260 4.40 -4.83 9.52
CA GLY A 260 3.14 -4.13 9.79
C GLY A 260 1.96 -5.12 9.77
N ARG A 261 0.85 -4.76 10.41
CA ARG A 261 -0.34 -5.60 10.44
C ARG A 261 -1.01 -5.64 9.07
N SER A 262 -1.38 -6.84 8.63
CA SER A 262 -2.14 -7.06 7.40
C SER A 262 -3.53 -6.42 7.48
N ALA A 263 -4.04 -5.97 6.33
CA ALA A 263 -5.39 -5.44 6.24
C ALA A 263 -6.42 -6.57 6.45
N ARG A 264 -7.61 -6.20 6.92
CA ARG A 264 -8.74 -7.12 7.06
C ARG A 264 -10.05 -6.37 6.94
N ALA A 265 -11.10 -7.05 6.53
CA ALA A 265 -12.45 -6.49 6.51
C ALA A 265 -13.48 -7.54 6.89
N PHE A 266 -14.56 -7.10 7.52
CA PHE A 266 -15.71 -7.94 7.80
C PHE A 266 -17.00 -7.12 7.79
N ILE A 267 -18.13 -7.78 7.58
CA ILE A 267 -19.46 -7.21 7.78
C ILE A 267 -19.98 -7.68 9.13
N LEU A 268 -20.43 -6.76 9.95
CA LEU A 268 -21.29 -7.03 11.09
C LEU A 268 -22.73 -6.77 10.65
N ARG A 269 -23.49 -7.83 10.46
CA ARG A 269 -24.90 -7.75 10.09
C ARG A 269 -25.73 -7.25 11.26
N ARG A 270 -26.88 -6.65 10.96
CA ARG A 270 -27.82 -6.15 11.98
C ARG A 270 -28.25 -7.22 13.00
N ASP A 271 -28.32 -8.49 12.59
CA ASP A 271 -28.66 -9.64 13.45
C ASP A 271 -27.49 -10.08 14.37
N GLY A 272 -26.34 -9.40 14.30
CA GLY A 272 -25.13 -9.70 15.05
C GLY A 272 -24.19 -10.70 14.34
N ARG A 273 -24.57 -11.24 13.18
CA ARG A 273 -23.72 -12.18 12.44
C ARG A 273 -22.52 -11.46 11.84
N ARG A 274 -21.33 -12.04 12.01
CA ARG A 274 -20.08 -11.54 11.43
C ARG A 274 -19.68 -12.34 10.20
N GLU A 275 -19.40 -11.64 9.11
CA GLU A 275 -18.94 -12.20 7.83
C GLU A 275 -17.54 -11.68 7.49
N GLU A 276 -16.53 -12.53 7.51
CA GLU A 276 -15.19 -12.17 7.05
C GLU A 276 -15.15 -11.99 5.53
N LEU A 277 -14.46 -10.96 5.07
CA LEU A 277 -14.37 -10.63 3.66
C LEU A 277 -13.00 -11.00 3.08
N PRO A 278 -12.94 -11.54 1.85
CA PRO A 278 -11.70 -11.62 1.11
C PRO A 278 -11.26 -10.22 0.67
N SER A 279 -10.02 -10.10 0.16
CA SER A 279 -9.47 -8.79 -0.21
C SER A 279 -10.25 -8.05 -1.29
N LYS A 280 -11.05 -8.74 -2.11
CA LYS A 280 -11.78 -8.15 -3.24
C LYS A 280 -13.12 -8.85 -3.37
N GLN A 281 -14.21 -8.09 -3.27
CA GLN A 281 -15.56 -8.63 -3.40
C GLN A 281 -16.55 -7.53 -3.79
N MET A 282 -17.63 -7.90 -4.46
CA MET A 282 -18.84 -7.09 -4.49
C MET A 282 -19.64 -7.43 -3.23
N ILE A 283 -19.97 -6.42 -2.44
CA ILE A 283 -20.63 -6.55 -1.15
C ILE A 283 -21.97 -5.84 -1.21
N GLU A 284 -22.97 -6.40 -0.57
CA GLU A 284 -24.25 -5.76 -0.33
C GLU A 284 -24.44 -5.53 1.17
N LEU A 285 -24.67 -4.27 1.56
CA LEU A 285 -25.05 -3.88 2.91
C LEU A 285 -26.53 -3.50 2.93
N HIS A 286 -27.27 -4.04 3.88
CA HIS A 286 -28.63 -3.64 4.16
C HIS A 286 -28.67 -2.60 5.29
N PRO A 287 -29.74 -1.79 5.40
CA PRO A 287 -29.95 -0.90 6.54
C PRO A 287 -29.64 -1.53 7.91
N GLY A 288 -28.68 -0.95 8.63
CA GLY A 288 -28.18 -1.40 9.92
C GLY A 288 -26.95 -2.32 9.86
N ASP A 289 -26.53 -2.77 8.68
CA ASP A 289 -25.28 -3.52 8.52
C ASP A 289 -24.06 -2.58 8.58
N GLN A 290 -22.97 -3.08 9.15
CA GLN A 290 -21.71 -2.35 9.28
C GLN A 290 -20.57 -3.05 8.56
N LEU A 291 -19.92 -2.37 7.63
CA LEU A 291 -18.65 -2.78 7.03
C LEU A 291 -17.49 -2.21 7.86
N TRP A 292 -16.69 -3.09 8.44
CA TRP A 292 -15.49 -2.75 9.18
C TRP A 292 -14.26 -2.92 8.30
N GLU A 293 -13.59 -1.82 7.99
CA GLU A 293 -12.36 -1.80 7.21
C GLU A 293 -11.15 -1.53 8.10
N TYR A 294 -10.19 -2.44 8.10
CA TYR A 294 -8.88 -2.26 8.73
C TYR A 294 -7.81 -2.22 7.66
N ILE A 295 -7.14 -1.08 7.55
CA ILE A 295 -6.12 -0.80 6.55
C ILE A 295 -4.75 -1.09 7.15
N ALA A 296 -3.88 -1.72 6.37
CA ALA A 296 -2.56 -2.13 6.84
C ALA A 296 -1.71 -0.95 7.36
N GLY A 297 -0.96 -1.19 8.43
CA GLY A 297 0.07 -0.27 8.90
C GLY A 297 1.34 -0.33 8.04
N GLY A 298 2.33 0.51 8.33
CA GLY A 298 3.68 0.38 7.81
C GLY A 298 4.51 -0.57 8.67
N ALA A 299 5.63 -1.07 8.15
CA ALA A 299 6.51 -1.95 8.89
C ALA A 299 7.57 -1.20 9.73
N GLY A 300 8.11 -1.87 10.75
CA GLY A 300 9.12 -1.31 11.64
C GLY A 300 10.55 -1.41 11.10
N TYR A 301 11.45 -0.62 11.70
CA TYR A 301 12.87 -0.60 11.38
C TYR A 301 13.70 -0.76 12.66
N GLY A 302 14.69 -1.64 12.64
CA GLY A 302 15.57 -1.88 13.80
C GLY A 302 14.88 -2.72 14.88
N ASP A 303 15.65 -3.22 15.83
CA ASP A 303 15.13 -4.03 16.94
C ASP A 303 14.20 -3.22 17.85
N PRO A 304 12.94 -3.67 18.10
CA PRO A 304 12.02 -3.02 19.03
C PRO A 304 12.60 -2.77 20.43
N LEU A 305 13.52 -3.63 20.89
CA LEU A 305 14.15 -3.49 22.22
C LEU A 305 15.16 -2.34 22.29
N GLU A 306 15.54 -1.76 21.16
CA GLU A 306 16.41 -0.58 21.07
C GLU A 306 15.61 0.73 21.01
N ARG A 307 14.27 0.67 20.98
CA ARG A 307 13.44 1.88 21.07
C ARG A 307 13.59 2.51 22.44
N ASP A 308 13.64 3.84 22.47
CA ASP A 308 13.63 4.62 23.71
C ASP A 308 12.34 4.33 24.51
N PRO A 309 12.44 3.87 25.78
CA PRO A 309 11.27 3.60 26.62
C PRO A 309 10.34 4.81 26.78
N ALA A 310 10.87 6.04 26.79
CA ALA A 310 10.06 7.25 26.89
C ALA A 310 9.18 7.46 25.65
N GLN A 311 9.69 7.11 24.46
CA GLN A 311 8.90 7.14 23.22
C GLN A 311 7.82 6.05 23.20
N VAL A 312 8.08 4.88 23.81
CA VAL A 312 7.07 3.83 23.97
C VAL A 312 5.96 4.29 24.91
N LEU A 313 6.30 4.93 26.04
CA LEU A 313 5.31 5.52 26.93
C LEU A 313 4.46 6.56 26.19
N ALA A 314 5.08 7.47 25.44
CA ALA A 314 4.34 8.45 24.64
C ALA A 314 3.40 7.80 23.62
N ASP A 315 3.83 6.74 22.92
CA ASP A 315 2.97 5.98 22.01
C ASP A 315 1.79 5.30 22.75
N VAL A 316 1.98 4.85 23.99
CA VAL A 316 0.92 4.27 24.82
C VAL A 316 -0.10 5.32 25.26
N LEU A 317 0.38 6.48 25.72
CA LEU A 317 -0.48 7.60 26.11
C LEU A 317 -1.29 8.14 24.92
N ASP A 318 -0.71 8.11 23.72
CA ASP A 318 -1.41 8.47 22.46
C ASP A 318 -2.34 7.35 21.93
N GLY A 319 -2.43 6.20 22.61
CA GLY A 319 -3.24 5.05 22.18
C GLY A 319 -2.75 4.37 20.89
N LYS A 320 -1.51 4.63 20.49
CA LYS A 320 -0.89 4.05 19.28
C LYS A 320 -0.38 2.63 19.53
N VAL A 321 0.14 2.41 20.72
CA VAL A 321 0.67 1.14 21.22
C VAL A 321 -0.13 0.74 22.45
N SER A 322 -0.53 -0.53 22.56
CA SER A 322 -1.21 -1.01 23.77
C SER A 322 -0.23 -1.28 24.92
N HIS A 323 -0.73 -1.32 26.16
CA HIS A 323 0.08 -1.71 27.33
C HIS A 323 0.69 -3.12 27.17
N GLU A 324 -0.08 -4.05 26.57
CA GLU A 324 0.39 -5.39 26.24
C GLU A 324 1.56 -5.32 25.26
N SER A 325 1.41 -4.61 24.14
CA SER A 325 2.48 -4.43 23.14
C SER A 325 3.71 -3.71 23.69
N ALA A 326 3.54 -2.69 24.54
CA ALA A 326 4.64 -1.99 25.21
C ALA A 326 5.51 -2.96 26.01
N ARG A 327 4.88 -3.87 26.76
CA ARG A 327 5.57 -4.91 27.52
C ARG A 327 6.13 -5.98 26.59
N GLU A 328 5.30 -6.68 25.84
CA GLU A 328 5.68 -7.90 25.13
C GLU A 328 6.60 -7.65 23.93
N THR A 329 6.35 -6.58 23.18
CA THR A 329 7.07 -6.29 21.93
C THR A 329 8.27 -5.39 22.17
N TYR A 330 8.10 -4.31 22.93
CA TYR A 330 9.16 -3.33 23.19
C TYR A 330 9.97 -3.59 24.46
N GLY A 331 9.54 -4.55 25.28
CA GLY A 331 10.19 -4.88 26.54
C GLY A 331 10.11 -3.77 27.59
N VAL A 332 9.17 -2.83 27.46
CA VAL A 332 9.03 -1.68 28.37
C VAL A 332 8.04 -2.00 29.47
N VAL A 333 8.52 -1.90 30.71
CA VAL A 333 7.70 -2.09 31.91
C VAL A 333 7.14 -0.75 32.32
N LEU A 334 5.81 -0.64 32.32
CA LEU A 334 5.11 0.57 32.75
C LEU A 334 4.55 0.38 34.16
N VAL A 335 4.64 1.45 34.96
CA VAL A 335 4.15 1.56 36.34
C VAL A 335 3.19 2.75 36.47
N SER A 336 2.64 2.96 37.67
CA SER A 336 1.67 4.04 37.94
C SER A 336 0.48 3.98 36.99
N GLU A 337 -0.15 2.80 36.90
CA GLU A 337 -1.27 2.53 35.98
C GLU A 337 -0.94 2.82 34.51
N GLY A 338 0.35 2.74 34.13
CA GLY A 338 0.80 2.92 32.77
C GLY A 338 1.26 4.32 32.39
N HIS A 339 1.38 5.23 33.36
CA HIS A 339 1.77 6.63 33.14
C HIS A 339 3.27 6.90 33.35
N ALA A 340 4.04 5.91 33.78
CA ALA A 340 5.48 6.04 34.01
C ALA A 340 6.23 4.79 33.57
N VAL A 341 7.50 4.95 33.19
CA VAL A 341 8.40 3.84 32.86
C VAL A 341 9.14 3.39 34.12
N ASP A 342 9.18 2.09 34.37
CA ASP A 342 10.13 1.48 35.29
C ASP A 342 11.43 1.21 34.54
N GLU A 343 12.45 2.06 34.73
CA GLU A 343 13.72 1.98 34.01
C GLU A 343 14.48 0.69 34.33
N LEU A 344 14.53 0.30 35.61
CA LEU A 344 15.25 -0.88 36.05
C LEU A 344 14.54 -2.14 35.56
N GLY A 345 13.24 -2.24 35.78
CA GLY A 345 12.42 -3.35 35.30
C GLY A 345 12.45 -3.48 33.78
N THR A 346 12.44 -2.36 33.04
CA THR A 346 12.58 -2.34 31.57
C THR A 346 13.94 -2.89 31.14
N LYS A 347 15.04 -2.50 31.80
CA LYS A 347 16.38 -2.99 31.47
C LYS A 347 16.48 -4.50 31.67
N GLU A 348 16.09 -4.98 32.85
CA GLU A 348 16.13 -6.41 33.20
C GLU A 348 15.23 -7.24 32.26
N TYR A 349 14.03 -6.74 31.96
CA TYR A 349 13.09 -7.42 31.08
C TYR A 349 13.59 -7.49 29.63
N ARG A 350 14.16 -6.41 29.10
CA ARG A 350 14.82 -6.42 27.78
C ARG A 350 15.98 -7.40 27.72
N GLU A 351 16.81 -7.48 28.76
CA GLU A 351 17.89 -8.48 28.84
C GLU A 351 17.35 -9.92 28.87
N ALA A 352 16.24 -10.16 29.56
CA ALA A 352 15.57 -11.46 29.55
C ALA A 352 15.03 -11.83 28.16
N ILE A 353 14.38 -10.88 27.47
CA ILE A 353 13.91 -11.08 26.09
C ILE A 353 15.08 -11.35 25.15
N ARG A 354 16.18 -10.58 25.22
CA ARG A 354 17.37 -10.79 24.40
C ARG A 354 17.98 -12.17 24.60
N ARG A 355 18.08 -12.64 25.85
CA ARG A 355 18.57 -14.00 26.17
C ARG A 355 17.67 -15.09 25.57
N ARG A 356 16.35 -14.90 25.59
CA ARG A 356 15.39 -15.87 25.04
C ARG A 356 15.35 -15.88 23.51
N ARG A 357 15.37 -14.71 22.87
CA ARG A 357 15.23 -14.55 21.41
C ARG A 357 16.53 -14.82 20.65
N GLY A 358 17.67 -14.50 21.25
CA GLY A 358 18.97 -14.50 20.56
C GLY A 358 19.15 -13.32 19.60
N PRO A 359 20.27 -13.30 18.84
CA PRO A 359 20.62 -12.19 17.96
C PRO A 359 19.74 -12.14 16.70
N ILE A 360 19.42 -10.92 16.26
CA ILE A 360 18.73 -10.68 14.99
C ILE A 360 19.74 -10.82 13.85
N THR A 361 19.48 -11.74 12.93
CA THR A 361 20.36 -12.00 11.76
C THR A 361 19.68 -11.72 10.42
N TRP A 362 18.37 -11.51 10.41
CA TRP A 362 17.60 -11.27 9.19
C TRP A 362 17.58 -9.79 8.81
N THR A 363 17.61 -9.53 7.50
CA THR A 363 17.39 -8.18 6.97
C THR A 363 15.90 -7.91 6.79
N PHE A 364 15.15 -8.86 6.24
CA PHE A 364 13.72 -8.72 6.01
C PHE A 364 12.95 -9.65 6.95
N ASP A 365 11.89 -9.13 7.55
CA ASP A 365 10.87 -9.93 8.20
C ASP A 365 9.55 -9.78 7.43
N ARG A 366 8.98 -10.89 6.95
CA ARG A 366 7.70 -10.88 6.20
C ARG A 366 6.52 -11.37 7.06
N GLY A 367 6.76 -11.68 8.32
CA GLY A 367 5.78 -12.23 9.24
C GLY A 367 5.42 -13.68 8.94
N VAL A 368 4.53 -14.21 9.77
CA VAL A 368 4.05 -15.61 9.70
C VAL A 368 3.35 -15.90 8.37
N ASP A 369 2.67 -14.90 7.81
CA ASP A 369 1.97 -14.98 6.52
C ASP A 369 2.89 -14.74 5.31
N GLY A 370 4.17 -14.44 5.54
CA GLY A 370 5.21 -14.27 4.54
C GLY A 370 5.60 -15.58 3.84
N ARG A 371 4.61 -16.34 3.35
CA ARG A 371 4.82 -17.59 2.63
C ARG A 371 5.62 -17.36 1.35
N ARG A 372 6.88 -17.84 1.39
CA ARG A 372 7.77 -18.26 0.29
C ARG A 372 8.08 -17.23 -0.80
#